data_AF-A0A8S1F440-F1
#
_entry.id   AF-A0A8S1F440-F1
#
_cell.length_a   1.000
_cell.length_b   1.000
_cell.length_c   1.000
_cell.angle_alpha   90.00
_cell.angle_beta   90.00
_cell.angle_gamma   90.00
#
_symmetry.space_group_name_H-M   'P 1'
#
loop_
_entity.id
_entity.type
_entity.pdbx_description
1 polymer ?
#
loop_
_entity_poly.entity_id
_entity_poly.type
_entity_poly.pdbx_seq_one_letter_code
_entity_poly.pdbx_strand_id
1 'polypeptide(L)'
;MGIQSVASSFYHKKWDQVSDIVAKDVLNLLIEARPEIDENLENSLRFVKEENFILSFVHSSIISGKDVFKVVKSKNIAIYFTVVSYVRLSDTVPDDASIRQLTGKYKNDVLVCNATFSRILNPLGVWKITAINFFRQ
;
A
#
# COMPACT_ATOMS: atom_id res chain seq x y z
N MET A 1 -6.29 -4.41 7.39
CA MET A 1 -5.33 -3.68 8.25
C MET A 1 -3.94 -3.53 7.61
N GLY A 2 -3.80 -2.66 6.61
CA GLY A 2 -2.48 -2.42 5.97
C GLY A 2 -2.43 -1.01 5.43
N ILE A 3 -2.82 -0.84 4.17
CA ILE A 3 -2.83 0.45 3.46
C ILE A 3 -3.64 1.52 4.21
N GLN A 4 -4.85 1.18 4.66
CA GLN A 4 -5.71 2.09 5.43
C GLN A 4 -5.07 2.59 6.73
N SER A 5 -4.43 1.67 7.47
CA SER A 5 -3.78 2.02 8.75
C SER A 5 -2.62 2.97 8.50
N VAL A 6 -1.82 2.69 7.47
CA VAL A 6 -0.69 3.56 7.09
C VAL A 6 -1.20 4.91 6.60
N ALA A 7 -2.21 4.95 5.73
CA ALA A 7 -2.80 6.20 5.24
C ALA A 7 -3.31 7.09 6.38
N SER A 8 -4.05 6.52 7.33
CA SER A 8 -4.57 7.24 8.50
C SER A 8 -3.44 7.73 9.42
N SER A 9 -2.48 6.87 9.77
CA SER A 9 -1.37 7.27 10.64
C SER A 9 -0.45 8.28 9.98
N PHE A 10 -0.20 8.16 8.66
CA PHE A 10 0.54 9.13 7.87
C PHE A 10 -0.16 10.50 7.81
N TYR A 11 -1.46 10.51 7.56
CA TYR A 11 -2.28 11.72 7.56
C TYR A 11 -2.19 12.46 8.91
N HIS A 12 -2.38 11.73 10.02
CA HIS A 12 -2.31 12.25 11.38
C HIS A 12 -0.88 12.45 11.93
N LYS A 13 0.17 12.22 11.12
CA LYS A 13 1.58 12.32 11.52
C LYS A 13 1.95 11.44 12.73
N LYS A 14 1.30 10.28 12.88
CA LYS A 14 1.55 9.29 13.94
C LYS A 14 2.69 8.35 13.53
N TRP A 15 3.91 8.88 13.43
CA TRP A 15 5.07 8.18 12.88
C TRP A 15 5.44 6.88 13.61
N ASP A 16 5.26 6.84 14.93
CA ASP A 16 5.51 5.64 15.72
C ASP A 16 4.64 4.47 15.25
N GLN A 17 3.35 4.71 14.99
CA GLN A 17 2.42 3.70 14.48
C GLN A 17 2.75 3.27 13.05
N VAL A 18 3.28 4.19 12.23
CA VAL A 18 3.76 3.85 10.89
C VAL A 18 4.99 2.93 10.99
N SER A 19 5.90 3.20 11.92
CA SER A 19 7.13 2.42 12.13
C SER A 19 6.89 0.96 12.52
N ASP A 20 5.77 0.67 13.18
CA ASP A 20 5.37 -0.69 13.55
C ASP A 20 5.07 -1.57 12.32
N ILE A 21 4.63 -0.96 11.22
CA ILE A 21 4.11 -1.67 10.04
C ILE A 21 5.00 -1.47 8.82
N VAL A 22 5.66 -0.32 8.72
CA VAL A 22 6.46 0.09 7.55
C VAL A 22 7.95 -0.11 7.83
N ALA A 23 8.71 -0.49 6.81
CA ALA A 23 10.16 -0.58 6.90
C ALA A 23 10.79 0.80 7.16
N LYS A 24 11.88 0.85 7.94
CA LYS A 24 12.50 2.10 8.38
C LYS A 24 12.85 3.06 7.24
N ASP A 25 13.43 2.54 6.15
CA ASP A 25 13.81 3.37 5.01
C ASP A 25 12.60 3.99 4.31
N VAL A 26 11.49 3.26 4.25
CA VAL A 26 10.23 3.77 3.69
C VAL A 26 9.59 4.80 4.62
N LEU A 27 9.66 4.60 5.93
CA LEU A 27 9.21 5.61 6.90
C LEU A 27 9.96 6.93 6.71
N ASN A 28 11.28 6.88 6.50
CA ASN A 28 12.07 8.09 6.26
C ASN A 28 11.60 8.81 4.99
N LEU A 29 11.41 8.07 3.89
CA LEU A 29 10.87 8.63 2.64
C LEU A 29 9.48 9.25 2.83
N LEU A 30 8.62 8.62 3.63
CA LEU A 30 7.29 9.16 3.95
C LEU A 30 7.39 10.48 4.75
N ILE A 31 8.30 10.54 5.72
CA ILE A 31 8.52 11.76 6.50
C ILE A 31 9.04 12.89 5.59
N GLU A 32 9.97 12.57 4.70
CA GLU A 32 10.55 13.53 3.73
C GLU A 32 9.52 14.02 2.71
N ALA A 33 8.64 13.15 2.22
CA ALA A 33 7.59 13.51 1.25
C ALA A 33 6.40 14.24 1.88
N ARG A 34 6.21 14.15 3.21
CA ARG A 34 5.06 14.75 3.92
C ARG A 34 4.86 16.26 3.72
N PRO A 35 5.89 17.12 3.68
CA PRO A 35 5.73 18.54 3.37
C PRO A 35 5.45 18.82 1.89
N GLU A 36 5.72 17.88 0.99
CA GLU A 36 5.61 18.09 -0.47
C GLU A 36 4.24 17.70 -1.03
N ILE A 37 3.43 16.95 -0.27
CA ILE A 37 2.10 16.56 -0.72
C ILE A 37 1.15 17.75 -0.76
N ASP A 38 0.43 17.86 -1.87
CA ASP A 38 -0.59 18.88 -2.06
C ASP A 38 -1.82 18.66 -1.16
N GLU A 39 -2.58 19.72 -0.93
CA GLU A 39 -3.74 19.72 -0.05
C GLU A 39 -4.84 18.75 -0.54
N ASN A 40 -4.96 18.55 -1.85
CA ASN A 40 -5.96 17.65 -2.42
C ASN A 40 -5.64 16.18 -2.13
N LEU A 41 -4.38 15.80 -2.26
CA LEU A 41 -3.89 14.47 -1.92
C LEU A 41 -3.94 14.26 -0.40
N GLU A 42 -3.54 15.25 0.39
CA GLU A 42 -3.65 15.19 1.85
C GLU A 42 -5.10 14.97 2.31
N ASN A 43 -6.06 15.71 1.75
CA ASN A 43 -7.47 15.54 2.07
C ASN A 43 -8.02 14.17 1.64
N SER A 44 -7.49 13.59 0.56
CA SER A 44 -7.85 12.24 0.11
C SER A 44 -7.41 11.14 1.09
N LEU A 45 -6.40 11.42 1.94
CA LEU A 45 -5.91 10.48 2.96
C LEU A 45 -6.71 10.51 4.26
N ARG A 46 -7.55 11.55 4.51
CA ARG A 46 -8.43 11.64 5.69
C ARG A 46 -9.43 10.49 5.76
N PHE A 47 -9.88 10.00 4.60
CA PHE A 47 -11.10 9.20 4.49
C PHE A 47 -10.84 7.88 3.78
N VAL A 48 -10.29 6.94 4.53
CA VAL A 48 -10.35 5.53 4.15
C VAL A 48 -11.21 4.82 5.19
N LYS A 49 -12.53 4.90 5.05
CA LYS A 49 -13.41 3.88 5.65
C LYS A 49 -13.20 2.58 4.85
N GLU A 50 -13.33 1.41 5.48
CA GLU A 50 -13.18 0.13 4.77
C GLU A 50 -14.14 0.04 3.56
N GLU A 51 -15.30 0.66 3.69
CA GLU A 51 -16.35 0.80 2.66
C GLU A 51 -15.92 1.58 1.41
N ASN A 52 -14.83 2.36 1.48
CA ASN A 52 -14.36 3.16 0.34
C ASN A 52 -13.47 2.36 -0.61
N PHE A 53 -13.02 1.15 -0.26
CA PHE A 53 -12.24 0.31 -1.18
C PHE A 53 -13.16 -0.35 -2.20
N ILE A 54 -13.09 0.12 -3.45
CA ILE A 54 -13.92 -0.41 -4.55
C ILE A 54 -13.33 -1.73 -5.06
N LEU A 55 -12.01 -1.73 -5.27
CA LEU A 55 -11.30 -2.87 -5.85
C LEU A 55 -9.90 -2.96 -5.27
N SER A 56 -9.48 -4.17 -4.91
CA SER A 56 -8.10 -4.47 -4.53
C SER A 56 -7.66 -5.76 -5.21
N PHE A 57 -6.47 -5.76 -5.81
CA PHE A 57 -5.90 -6.94 -6.43
C PHE A 57 -4.39 -7.04 -6.19
N VAL A 58 -3.89 -8.26 -6.20
CA VAL A 58 -2.45 -8.53 -6.16
C VAL A 58 -1.89 -8.27 -7.55
N HIS A 59 -1.07 -7.24 -7.69
CA HIS A 59 -0.44 -6.86 -8.95
C HIS A 59 0.77 -7.73 -9.27
N SER A 60 1.56 -8.07 -8.25
CA SER A 60 2.77 -8.88 -8.41
C SER A 60 3.08 -9.63 -7.13
N SER A 61 3.64 -10.83 -7.26
CA SER A 61 4.17 -11.64 -6.15
C SER A 61 5.50 -12.23 -6.55
N ILE A 62 6.49 -12.15 -5.67
CA ILE A 62 7.81 -12.73 -5.87
C ILE A 62 8.31 -13.37 -4.58
N ILE A 63 8.90 -14.56 -4.70
CA ILE A 63 9.68 -15.18 -3.63
C ILE A 63 11.14 -14.98 -4.00
N SER A 64 11.88 -14.32 -3.13
CA SER A 64 13.30 -14.02 -3.32
C SER A 64 14.12 -14.67 -2.21
N GLY A 65 15.32 -15.12 -2.55
CA GLY A 65 16.24 -15.75 -1.63
C GLY A 65 17.44 -16.34 -2.37
N LYS A 66 18.48 -16.72 -1.64
CA LYS A 66 19.55 -17.54 -2.23
C LYS A 66 19.05 -18.99 -2.33
N ASP A 67 19.28 -19.61 -3.48
CA ASP A 67 18.98 -21.03 -3.72
C ASP A 67 17.52 -21.42 -3.40
N VAL A 68 16.55 -20.58 -3.79
CA VAL A 68 15.10 -20.73 -3.49
C VAL A 68 14.54 -22.12 -3.86
N PHE A 69 15.10 -22.75 -4.89
CA PHE A 69 14.63 -24.05 -5.42
C PHE A 69 15.52 -25.25 -5.05
N LYS A 70 16.60 -25.06 -4.27
CA LYS A 70 17.44 -26.18 -3.84
C LYS A 70 16.92 -26.75 -2.52
N VAL A 71 17.01 -28.07 -2.37
CA VAL A 71 16.59 -28.85 -1.17
C VAL A 71 17.48 -28.60 0.06
N VAL A 72 18.39 -27.62 0.00
CA VAL A 72 19.23 -27.22 1.12
C VAL A 72 18.42 -26.28 2.02
N LYS A 73 18.68 -26.23 3.33
CA LYS A 73 18.06 -25.24 4.25
C LYS A 73 18.41 -23.82 3.79
N SER A 74 17.62 -23.26 2.87
CA SER A 74 17.80 -21.91 2.34
C SER A 74 17.52 -20.91 3.46
N LYS A 75 18.57 -20.26 3.94
CA LYS A 75 18.48 -19.12 4.88
C LYS A 75 18.18 -17.86 4.05
N ASN A 76 17.36 -16.97 4.59
CA ASN A 76 17.00 -15.67 3.99
C ASN A 76 16.11 -15.76 2.74
N ILE A 77 15.06 -16.59 2.79
CA ILE A 77 13.95 -16.49 1.84
C ILE A 77 13.00 -15.39 2.33
N ALA A 78 12.52 -14.54 1.44
CA ALA A 78 11.46 -13.59 1.68
C ALA A 78 10.41 -13.66 0.57
N ILE A 79 9.15 -13.47 0.95
CA ILE A 79 8.06 -13.23 0.02
C ILE A 79 7.80 -11.74 -0.06
N TYR A 80 7.52 -11.26 -1.27
CA TYR A 80 7.04 -9.92 -1.53
C TYR A 80 5.78 -10.03 -2.37
N PHE A 81 4.79 -9.19 -2.07
CA PHE A 81 3.66 -9.01 -2.97
C PHE A 81 3.19 -7.55 -2.94
N THR A 82 2.75 -7.07 -4.09
CA THR A 82 2.23 -5.71 -4.23
C THR A 82 0.72 -5.78 -4.41
N VAL A 83 -0.01 -5.10 -3.55
CA VAL A 83 -1.45 -4.90 -3.69
C VAL A 83 -1.67 -3.53 -4.29
N VAL A 84 -2.54 -3.45 -5.28
CA VAL A 84 -3.08 -2.19 -5.82
C VAL A 84 -4.54 -2.11 -5.43
N SER A 85 -4.92 -0.95 -4.90
CA SER A 85 -6.24 -0.68 -4.36
C SER A 85 -6.78 0.63 -4.93
N TYR A 86 -8.04 0.62 -5.37
CA TYR A 86 -8.79 1.78 -5.79
C TYR A 86 -9.73 2.20 -4.67
N VAL A 87 -9.56 3.44 -4.19
CA VAL A 87 -10.35 4.01 -3.09
C VAL A 87 -11.26 5.08 -3.65
N ARG A 88 -12.56 4.98 -3.37
CA ARG A 88 -13.59 5.96 -3.71
C ARG A 88 -13.31 7.29 -3.00
N LEU A 89 -13.30 8.38 -3.76
CA LEU A 89 -13.30 9.75 -3.22
C LEU A 89 -14.66 10.45 -3.36
N SER A 90 -15.56 9.89 -4.19
CA SER A 90 -16.87 10.48 -4.53
C SER A 90 -17.94 9.40 -4.66
N ASP A 91 -19.15 9.68 -4.18
CA ASP A 91 -20.31 8.76 -4.25
C ASP A 91 -20.80 8.50 -5.68
N THR A 92 -20.25 9.21 -6.67
CA THR A 92 -20.54 9.00 -8.10
C THR A 92 -19.94 7.71 -8.66
N VAL A 93 -18.94 7.14 -7.98
CA VAL A 93 -18.29 5.89 -8.39
C VAL A 93 -19.07 4.71 -7.82
N PRO A 94 -19.64 3.81 -8.64
CA PRO A 94 -20.42 2.68 -8.14
C PRO A 94 -19.54 1.60 -7.48
N ASP A 95 -20.12 0.75 -6.63
CA ASP A 95 -19.39 -0.32 -5.90
C ASP A 95 -18.85 -1.41 -6.84
N ASP A 96 -19.52 -1.63 -7.97
CA ASP A 96 -19.19 -2.66 -8.97
C ASP A 96 -18.41 -2.10 -10.17
N ALA A 97 -17.83 -0.91 -10.05
CA ALA A 97 -17.06 -0.28 -11.11
C ALA A 97 -15.87 -1.17 -11.55
N SER A 98 -15.81 -1.49 -12.84
CA SER A 98 -14.69 -2.23 -13.42
C SER A 98 -13.40 -1.41 -13.44
N ILE A 99 -12.24 -2.08 -13.50
CA ILE A 99 -10.92 -1.42 -13.64
C ILE A 99 -10.93 -0.40 -14.79
N ARG A 100 -11.50 -0.76 -15.95
CA ARG A 100 -11.56 0.13 -17.12
C ARG A 100 -12.36 1.41 -16.84
N GLN A 101 -13.42 1.32 -16.05
CA GLN A 101 -14.20 2.49 -15.64
C GLN A 101 -13.44 3.32 -14.61
N LEU A 102 -12.78 2.67 -13.64
CA LEU A 102 -11.97 3.32 -12.61
C LEU A 102 -10.80 4.10 -13.20
N THR A 103 -10.08 3.54 -14.18
CA THR A 103 -8.96 4.22 -14.86
C THR A 103 -9.39 5.17 -15.98
N GLY A 104 -10.68 5.20 -16.31
CA GLY A 104 -11.23 5.97 -17.43
C GLY A 104 -12.22 7.02 -16.92
N LYS A 105 -13.50 6.62 -16.85
CA LYS A 105 -14.62 7.49 -16.48
C LYS A 105 -14.44 8.13 -15.11
N TYR A 106 -13.92 7.39 -14.12
CA TYR A 106 -13.86 7.79 -12.72
C TYR A 106 -12.45 8.13 -12.23
N LYS A 107 -11.48 8.32 -13.13
CA LYS A 107 -10.06 8.47 -12.76
C LYS A 107 -9.77 9.59 -11.76
N ASN A 108 -10.54 10.68 -11.82
CA ASN A 108 -10.39 11.85 -10.93
C ASN A 108 -11.10 11.67 -9.57
N ASP A 109 -12.02 10.70 -9.51
CA ASP A 109 -12.91 10.40 -8.39
C ASP A 109 -12.42 9.21 -7.55
N VAL A 110 -11.23 8.71 -7.87
CA VAL A 110 -10.59 7.59 -7.17
C VAL A 110 -9.16 7.95 -6.77
N LEU A 111 -8.75 7.45 -5.61
CA LEU A 111 -7.36 7.43 -5.17
C LEU A 111 -6.81 6.03 -5.45
N VAL A 112 -5.70 5.96 -6.17
CA VAL A 112 -4.96 4.70 -6.34
C VAL A 112 -3.91 4.62 -5.26
N CYS A 113 -3.91 3.51 -4.54
CA CYS A 113 -2.85 3.20 -3.59
C CYS A 113 -2.22 1.86 -3.96
N ASN A 114 -0.89 1.80 -3.86
CA ASN A 114 -0.17 0.55 -3.96
C ASN A 114 0.69 0.35 -2.71
N ALA A 115 0.74 -0.89 -2.22
CA ALA A 115 1.64 -1.24 -1.14
C ALA A 115 2.30 -2.58 -1.42
N THR A 116 3.62 -2.60 -1.27
CA THR A 116 4.41 -3.82 -1.30
C THR A 116 4.59 -4.32 0.12
N PHE A 117 4.08 -5.52 0.37
CA PHE A 117 4.26 -6.25 1.61
C PHE A 117 5.42 -7.21 1.45
N SER A 118 6.19 -7.39 2.51
CA SER A 118 7.27 -8.36 2.58
C SER A 118 7.23 -9.12 3.89
N ARG A 119 7.72 -10.36 3.85
CA ARG A 119 7.97 -11.15 5.05
C ARG A 119 9.11 -12.11 4.81
N ILE A 120 10.05 -12.13 5.74
CA ILE A 120 11.08 -13.17 5.77
C ILE A 120 10.41 -14.50 6.14
N LEU A 121 10.61 -15.52 5.33
CA LEU A 121 10.06 -16.87 5.54
C LEU A 121 11.02 -17.77 6.33
N ASN A 122 12.33 -17.49 6.30
CA ASN A 122 13.32 -18.26 7.05
C ASN A 122 14.55 -17.42 7.49
N PRO A 123 14.71 -17.11 8.79
CA PRO A 123 13.78 -17.39 9.89
C PRO A 123 12.46 -16.61 9.70
N LEU A 124 11.37 -17.10 10.29
CA LEU A 124 10.05 -16.48 10.11
C LEU A 124 10.04 -15.08 10.73
N GLY A 125 9.89 -14.07 9.89
CA GLY A 125 9.79 -12.67 10.27
C GLY A 125 8.33 -12.20 10.41
N VAL A 126 8.18 -10.91 10.72
CA VAL A 126 6.90 -10.19 10.70
C VAL A 126 6.62 -9.63 9.31
N TRP A 127 5.34 -9.38 9.01
CA TRP A 127 4.96 -8.65 7.81
C TRP A 127 5.37 -7.18 7.93
N LYS A 128 5.97 -6.65 6.87
CA LYS A 128 6.32 -5.22 6.76
C LYS A 128 5.94 -4.68 5.40
N ILE A 129 5.50 -3.42 5.36
CA ILE A 129 5.32 -2.68 4.12
C ILE A 129 6.67 -2.08 3.71
N THR A 130 7.19 -2.49 2.56
CA THR A 130 8.50 -2.07 2.03
C THR A 130 8.41 -1.10 0.86
N ALA A 131 7.20 -0.79 0.40
CA ALA A 131 6.92 0.35 -0.45
C ALA A 131 5.44 0.71 -0.30
N ILE A 132 5.11 1.99 -0.32
CA ILE A 132 3.72 2.45 -0.38
C ILE A 132 3.66 3.76 -1.15
N ASN A 133 2.69 3.89 -2.06
CA ASN A 133 2.42 5.15 -2.73
C ASN A 133 0.91 5.41 -2.79
N PHE A 134 0.59 6.69 -2.84
CA PHE A 134 -0.76 7.21 -3.01
C PHE A 134 -0.71 8.22 -4.15
N PHE A 135 -1.55 8.03 -5.16
CA PHE A 135 -1.59 8.94 -6.30
C PHE A 135 -3.00 9.06 -6.86
N ARG A 136 -3.32 10.26 -7.32
CA ARG A 136 -4.51 10.55 -8.12
C ARG A 136 -4.15 10.35 -9.60
N GLN A 137 -5.12 9.90 -10.41
CA GLN A 137 -4.95 9.68 -11.86
C GLN A 137 -5.43 10.86 -12.70
#